data_AF-A0A7S1H952-F1
#
_entry.id   AF-A0A7S1H952-F1
#
_cell.length_a   1.000
_cell.length_b   1.000
_cell.length_c   1.000
_cell.angle_alpha   90.00
_cell.angle_beta   90.00
_cell.angle_gamma   90.00
#
_symmetry.space_group_name_H-M   'P 1'
#
loop_
_entity.id
_entity.type
_entity.pdbx_description
1 polymer ?
#
loop_
_entity_poly.entity_id
_entity_poly.type
_entity_poly.pdbx_seq_one_letter_code
_entity_poly.pdbx_strand_id
1 'polypeptide(L)'
;MVDELERARARERTEGGDHYATLGVSKDASQEEIKRAFKKLALQHHPDKQSGNSVEVRSRSERVFKRVTQSYEILGDPGKRRTFDLSQGGWGGSFD
;
A
#
# COMPACT_ATOMS: atom_id res chain seq x y z
N MET A 1 7.83 20.97 11.78
CA MET A 1 7.44 19.77 12.56
C MET A 1 5.93 19.77 12.80
N VAL A 2 5.15 19.89 11.72
CA VAL A 2 3.66 19.90 11.73
C VAL A 2 3.08 18.82 10.81
N ASP A 3 3.95 18.01 10.21
CA ASP A 3 3.62 17.06 9.14
C ASP A 3 2.96 15.77 9.63
N GLU A 4 2.96 15.51 10.94
CA GLU A 4 2.54 14.21 11.49
C GLU A 4 1.06 14.19 11.92
N LEU A 5 0.46 15.37 12.14
CA LEU A 5 -0.92 15.50 12.63
C LEU A 5 -1.95 15.74 11.51
N GLU A 6 -1.58 16.35 10.38
CA GLU A 6 -2.48 16.49 9.21
C GLU A 6 -2.55 15.22 8.35
N ARG A 7 -1.46 14.44 8.30
CA ARG A 7 -1.47 13.07 7.77
C ARG A 7 -2.44 12.16 8.53
N ALA A 8 -2.93 12.62 9.69
CA ALA A 8 -3.91 11.90 10.48
C ALA A 8 -5.37 12.05 10.05
N ARG A 9 -5.71 13.12 9.34
CA ARG A 9 -7.08 13.43 8.93
C ARG A 9 -7.38 13.13 7.47
N ALA A 10 -6.35 12.90 6.65
CA ALA A 10 -6.54 12.46 5.25
C ALA A 10 -6.89 10.97 5.12
N ARG A 11 -6.71 10.18 6.18
CA ARG A 11 -6.85 8.72 6.20
C ARG A 11 -8.27 8.17 6.37
N GLU A 12 -9.30 9.02 6.31
CA GLU A 12 -10.71 8.61 6.46
C GLU A 12 -11.54 8.73 5.17
N ARG A 13 -10.99 9.24 4.05
CA ARG A 13 -11.77 9.52 2.83
C ARG A 13 -11.66 8.53 1.68
N THR A 14 -10.96 7.41 1.82
CA THR A 14 -10.87 6.42 0.73
C THR A 14 -10.78 5.00 1.28
N GLU A 15 -11.86 4.58 1.96
CA GLU A 15 -12.13 3.17 2.18
C GLU A 15 -12.69 2.58 0.88
N GLY A 16 -11.82 1.98 0.05
CA GLY A 16 -12.29 1.41 -1.21
C GLY A 16 -11.22 0.90 -2.18
N GLY A 17 -10.23 0.12 -1.72
CA GLY A 17 -9.46 -0.73 -2.64
C GLY A 17 -8.18 -0.15 -3.25
N ASP A 18 -7.70 1.00 -2.79
CA ASP A 18 -6.47 1.58 -3.33
C ASP A 18 -5.19 0.93 -2.76
N HIS A 19 -4.37 0.37 -3.65
CA HIS A 19 -3.00 -0.07 -3.34
C HIS A 19 -2.16 1.04 -2.66
N TYR A 20 -2.46 2.31 -2.97
CA TYR A 20 -1.84 3.48 -2.37
C TYR A 20 -2.17 3.60 -0.87
N ALA A 21 -3.45 3.43 -0.50
CA ALA A 21 -3.89 3.46 0.89
C ALA A 21 -3.28 2.30 1.70
N THR A 22 -3.13 1.13 1.08
CA THR A 22 -2.47 -0.03 1.72
C THR A 22 -1.01 0.24 2.06
N LEU A 23 -0.30 1.00 1.21
CA LEU A 23 1.07 1.45 1.47
C LEU A 23 1.12 2.70 2.36
N GLY A 24 -0.02 3.34 2.64
CA GLY A 24 -0.09 4.59 3.38
C GLY A 24 0.51 5.78 2.63
N VAL A 25 0.48 5.73 1.29
CA VAL A 25 1.01 6.77 0.41
C VAL A 25 -0.13 7.43 -0.38
N SER A 26 0.11 8.64 -0.87
CA SER A 26 -0.85 9.33 -1.75
C SER A 26 -0.88 8.68 -3.14
N LYS A 27 -1.97 8.85 -3.89
CA LYS A 27 -2.05 8.45 -5.31
C LYS A 27 -1.02 9.19 -6.19
N ASP A 28 -0.64 10.40 -5.77
CA ASP A 28 0.43 11.22 -6.37
C ASP A 28 1.83 10.82 -5.89
N ALA A 29 1.96 9.80 -5.03
CA ALA A 29 3.25 9.41 -4.51
C ALA A 29 4.21 8.98 -5.63
N SER A 30 5.47 9.40 -5.48
CA SER A 30 6.53 9.00 -6.40
C SER A 30 6.94 7.54 -6.18
N GLN A 31 7.56 6.91 -7.19
CA GLN A 31 8.07 5.53 -7.05
C GLN A 31 9.01 5.37 -5.85
N GLU A 32 9.79 6.41 -5.54
CA GLU A 32 10.65 6.44 -4.36
C GLU A 32 9.86 6.39 -3.05
N GLU A 33 8.73 7.10 -2.96
CA GLU A 33 7.87 7.07 -1.78
C GLU A 33 7.19 5.71 -1.61
N ILE A 34 6.67 5.14 -2.69
CA ILE A 34 6.09 3.79 -2.73
C ILE A 34 7.12 2.76 -2.24
N LYS A 35 8.36 2.82 -2.74
CA LYS A 35 9.45 1.92 -2.36
C LYS A 35 9.87 2.12 -0.90
N ARG A 36 9.95 3.37 -0.42
CA ARG A 36 10.26 3.69 0.98
C ARG A 36 9.18 3.18 1.92
N ALA A 37 7.91 3.38 1.58
CA ALA A 37 6.77 2.93 2.37
C ALA A 37 6.72 1.39 2.44
N PHE A 38 6.87 0.71 1.30
CA PHE A 38 6.98 -0.75 1.23
C PHE A 38 8.11 -1.26 2.12
N LYS A 39 9.32 -0.70 2.01
CA LYS A 39 10.47 -1.12 2.82
C LYS A 39 10.22 -0.92 4.32
N LYS A 40 9.59 0.19 4.70
CA LYS A 40 9.23 0.47 6.10
C LYS A 40 8.22 -0.53 6.65
N LEU A 41 7.19 -0.88 5.87
CA LEU A 41 6.16 -1.84 6.27
C LEU A 41 6.68 -3.29 6.29
N ALA A 42 7.48 -3.67 5.28
CA ALA A 42 8.12 -4.97 5.20
C ALA A 42 9.04 -5.21 6.41
N LEU A 43 9.82 -4.22 6.83
CA LEU A 43 10.68 -4.33 8.02
C LEU A 43 9.89 -4.37 9.35
N GLN A 44 8.71 -3.74 9.41
CA GLN A 44 7.85 -3.76 10.60
C GLN A 44 7.10 -5.09 10.75
N HIS A 45 6.64 -5.65 9.63
CA HIS A 45 5.86 -6.90 9.60
C HIS A 45 6.68 -8.12 9.21
N HIS A 46 8.01 -8.01 9.15
CA HIS A 46 8.88 -9.11 8.75
C HIS A 46 8.75 -10.30 9.71
N PRO A 47 8.64 -11.55 9.21
CA PRO A 47 8.51 -12.73 10.06
C PRO A 47 9.70 -12.89 11.02
N ASP A 48 10.92 -12.52 10.61
CA ASP A 48 12.13 -12.57 11.45
C ASP A 48 11.98 -11.80 12.77
N LYS A 49 11.41 -10.59 12.73
CA LYS A 49 11.14 -9.78 13.92
C LYS A 49 9.90 -10.23 14.70
N GLN A 50 9.04 -11.02 14.07
CA GLN A 50 7.80 -11.50 14.65
C GLN A 50 7.94 -12.91 15.25
N SER A 51 9.07 -13.58 15.04
CA SER A 51 9.39 -14.88 15.64
C SER A 51 9.32 -14.88 17.17
N GLY A 52 9.53 -13.73 17.82
CA GLY A 52 9.41 -13.56 19.28
C GLY A 52 8.04 -13.10 19.78
N ASN A 53 7.06 -12.89 18.90
CA ASN A 53 5.76 -12.30 19.25
C ASN A 53 4.61 -13.32 19.22
N SER A 54 3.49 -12.98 19.85
CA SER A 54 2.30 -13.84 19.95
C SER A 54 1.74 -14.24 18.58
N VAL A 55 1.07 -15.39 18.53
CA VAL A 55 0.49 -15.97 17.30
C VAL A 55 -0.45 -15.00 16.57
N GLU A 56 -1.23 -14.19 17.29
CA GLU A 56 -2.07 -13.14 16.72
C GLU A 56 -1.27 -12.09 15.95
N VAL A 57 -0.13 -11.64 16.51
CA VAL A 57 0.70 -10.61 15.89
C VAL A 57 1.37 -11.16 14.63
N ARG A 58 1.76 -12.44 14.63
CA ARG A 58 2.23 -13.16 13.42
C ARG A 58 1.15 -13.19 12.35
N SER A 59 -0.06 -13.63 12.69
CA SER A 59 -1.16 -13.74 11.74
C SER A 59 -1.58 -12.38 11.15
N ARG A 60 -1.62 -11.31 11.98
CA ARG A 60 -1.84 -9.94 11.48
C ARG A 60 -0.73 -9.47 10.57
N SER A 61 0.53 -9.63 10.96
CA SER A 61 1.68 -9.20 10.15
C SER A 61 1.70 -9.92 8.80
N GLU A 62 1.39 -11.21 8.75
CA GLU A 62 1.30 -11.95 7.49
C GLU A 62 0.24 -11.38 6.54
N ARG A 63 -0.94 -11.04 7.07
CA ARG A 63 -2.02 -10.42 6.26
C ARG A 63 -1.63 -9.05 5.74
N VAL A 64 -1.04 -8.21 6.59
CA VAL A 64 -0.57 -6.87 6.19
C VAL A 64 0.55 -6.98 5.17
N PHE A 65 1.53 -7.86 5.41
CA PHE A 65 2.65 -8.10 4.50
C PHE A 65 2.19 -8.55 3.12
N LYS A 66 1.23 -9.50 3.05
CA LYS A 66 0.62 -9.93 1.78
C LYS A 66 -0.01 -8.76 1.02
N ARG A 67 -0.83 -7.93 1.70
CA ARG A 67 -1.47 -6.75 1.09
C ARG A 67 -0.46 -5.71 0.60
N VAL A 68 0.57 -5.44 1.40
CA VAL A 68 1.65 -4.49 1.10
C VAL A 68 2.47 -4.97 -0.09
N THR A 69 2.77 -6.27 -0.15
CA THR A 69 3.50 -6.89 -1.27
C THR A 69 2.71 -6.78 -2.55
N GLN A 70 1.45 -7.21 -2.53
CA GLN A 70 0.57 -7.14 -3.70
C GLN A 70 0.39 -5.70 -4.22
N SER A 71 0.31 -4.72 -3.31
CA SER A 71 0.24 -3.31 -3.67
C SER A 71 1.53 -2.81 -4.31
N TYR A 72 2.69 -3.21 -3.77
CA TYR A 72 3.99 -2.87 -4.33
C TYR A 72 4.26 -3.56 -5.67
N GLU A 73 3.75 -4.78 -5.89
CA GLU A 73 3.90 -5.46 -7.18
C GLU A 73 3.23 -4.73 -8.34
N ILE A 74 2.19 -3.96 -8.05
CA ILE A 74 1.44 -3.16 -9.03
C ILE A 74 2.01 -1.75 -9.10
N LEU A 75 2.19 -1.09 -7.95
CA LEU A 75 2.60 0.32 -7.89
C LEU A 75 4.11 0.51 -8.00
N GLY A 76 4.90 -0.48 -7.62
CA GLY A 76 6.37 -0.41 -7.61
C GLY A 76 6.98 -0.45 -9.00
N ASP A 77 6.28 -1.02 -9.98
CA ASP A 77 6.66 -0.97 -11.38
C ASP A 77 5.89 0.14 -12.11
N PRO A 78 6.57 1.11 -12.75
CA PRO A 78 5.89 2.21 -13.42
C PRO A 78 5.03 1.74 -14.61
N GLY A 79 5.38 0.62 -15.25
CA GLY A 79 4.59 0.02 -16.31
C GLY A 79 3.29 -0.57 -15.76
N LYS A 80 3.37 -1.39 -14.71
CA LYS A 80 2.18 -1.97 -14.06
C LYS A 80 1.31 -0.92 -13.40
N ARG A 81 1.91 0.09 -12.77
CA ARG A 81 1.19 1.23 -12.18
C ARG A 81 0.36 1.92 -13.25
N ARG A 82 0.98 2.24 -14.39
CA ARG A 82 0.27 2.88 -15.50
C ARG A 82 -0.89 2.01 -16.00
N THR A 83 -0.68 0.71 -16.15
CA THR A 83 -1.76 -0.21 -16.54
C THR A 83 -2.88 -0.27 -15.49
N PHE A 84 -2.54 -0.22 -14.20
CA PHE A 84 -3.50 -0.19 -13.10
C PHE A 84 -4.28 1.13 -13.04
N ASP A 85 -3.61 2.28 -13.17
CA ASP A 85 -4.24 3.60 -13.28
C ASP A 85 -5.17 3.66 -14.51
N LEU A 86 -4.75 3.09 -15.64
CA LEU A 86 -5.57 3.01 -16.85
C LEU A 86 -6.77 2.07 -16.70
N SER A 87 -6.62 0.94 -16.00
CA SER A 87 -7.71 -0.01 -15.77
C SER A 87 -8.71 0.49 -14.73
N GLN A 88 -8.24 1.13 -13.66
CA GLN A 88 -9.09 1.80 -12.66
C GLN A 88 -9.73 3.08 -13.20
N GLY A 89 -9.06 3.79 -14.10
CA GLY A 89 -9.48 5.08 -14.62
C GLY A 89 -10.29 5.06 -15.93
N GLY A 90 -10.47 3.92 -16.60
CA GLY A 90 -11.01 4.00 -17.96
C GLY A 90 -11.34 2.71 -18.71
N TRP A 91 -11.87 1.66 -18.07
CA TRP A 91 -12.50 0.54 -18.79
C TRP A 91 -13.81 0.10 -18.10
N GLY A 92 -14.68 1.07 -17.82
CA GLY A 92 -16.12 0.87 -17.59
C GLY A 92 -16.96 1.25 -18.81
N GLY A 93 -16.35 1.27 -20.00
CA GLY A 93 -17.03 1.59 -21.25
C GLY A 93 -17.58 0.33 -21.91
N SER A 94 -18.91 0.22 -21.96
CA SER A 94 -19.68 -0.62 -22.87
C SER A 94 -18.95 -0.94 -24.17
N PHE A 95 -18.54 -2.19 -24.31
CA PHE A 95 -18.44 -2.85 -25.61
C PHE A 95 -19.47 -3.99 -25.59
N ASP A 96 -20.73 -3.64 -25.84
CA ASP A 96 -21.68 -4.25 -26.80
C ASP A 96 -23.05 -3.58 -26.67
#